data_AF-A0A392NJF0-F1
#
_entry.id   AF-A0A392NJF0-F1
#
_cell.length_a   1.000
_cell.length_b   1.000
_cell.length_c   1.000
_cell.angle_alpha   90.00
_cell.angle_beta   90.00
_cell.angle_gamma   90.00
#
_symmetry.space_group_name_H-M   'P 1'
#
loop_
_entity.id
_entity.type
_entity.pdbx_description
1 polymer ?
#
loop_
_entity_poly.entity_id
_entity_poly.type
_entity_poly.pdbx_seq_one_letter_code
_entity_poly.pdbx_strand_id
1 'polypeptide(L)'
;AAHLLCRSEDRVVVFELQQRVVEGDLQTPFIKYVVWSNDMAHVALLSKHAIIIASKTLVHQCTLHETIRVKSGAWDDNGVFIYTTLNHIKYCLPNGDNGIIKTLDVPIYITKVSGNIIFCLDRDGKSRVITIDATEYIFKLSLFKKKYDHVMNMIRNSQLCGQAMIAYLQQKGFPEVALHFVKDEKIRFNLALESGNIQIAVASATAIDEKDYWYRLGVEALRQGNAGIVEYAYQRTKNFERLSFLYLVTGNLEKLSKMLKIAEVKNDVMGQFHNALYMGDVRERVKVLENVGHLPLAYVAASVHGLHDVAERLAAELGDNVPSLPEG
;
A
#
# COMPACT_ATOMS: atom_id res chain seq x y z
N ALA A 1 14.31 -26.61 -37.78
CA ALA A 1 14.28 -25.73 -38.95
C ALA A 1 15.29 -24.61 -38.76
N ALA A 2 15.84 -24.05 -39.85
CA ALA A 2 16.76 -22.91 -39.76
C ALA A 2 15.94 -21.62 -39.83
N HIS A 3 16.02 -20.81 -38.78
CA HIS A 3 15.31 -19.52 -38.68
C HIS A 3 16.33 -18.38 -38.84
N LEU A 4 15.98 -17.36 -39.61
CA LEU A 4 16.77 -16.13 -39.76
C LEU A 4 16.03 -14.97 -39.13
N LEU A 5 16.76 -14.15 -38.38
CA LEU A 5 16.23 -12.91 -37.85
C LEU A 5 16.64 -11.76 -38.77
N CYS A 6 15.68 -11.20 -39.49
CA CYS A 6 15.87 -10.12 -40.44
C CYS A 6 15.50 -8.78 -39.79
N ARG A 7 16.38 -7.79 -39.88
CA ARG A 7 16.11 -6.42 -39.41
C ARG A 7 15.81 -5.49 -40.58
N SER A 8 14.80 -4.65 -40.40
CA SER A 8 14.49 -3.47 -41.21
C SER A 8 14.73 -2.20 -40.37
N GLU A 9 14.42 -1.02 -40.91
CA GLU A 9 14.51 0.25 -40.18
C GLU A 9 13.47 0.35 -39.05
N ASP A 10 12.27 -0.20 -39.26
CA ASP A 10 11.09 -0.07 -38.40
C ASP A 10 10.58 -1.39 -37.81
N ARG A 11 11.17 -2.52 -38.19
CA ARG A 11 10.69 -3.86 -37.80
C ARG A 11 11.79 -4.91 -37.76
N VAL A 12 11.52 -5.97 -37.02
CA VAL A 12 12.30 -7.21 -37.00
C VAL A 12 11.37 -8.36 -37.36
N VAL A 13 11.86 -9.30 -38.15
CA VAL A 13 11.07 -10.41 -38.70
C VAL A 13 11.83 -11.72 -38.50
N VAL A 14 11.15 -12.78 -38.04
CA VAL A 14 11.67 -14.15 -38.05
C VAL A 14 11.21 -14.83 -39.32
N PHE A 15 12.16 -15.29 -40.12
CA PHE A 15 11.94 -15.95 -41.40
C PHE A 15 12.37 -17.41 -41.33
N GLU A 16 11.45 -18.33 -41.64
CA GLU A 16 11.77 -19.76 -41.72
C GLU A 16 12.26 -20.11 -43.13
N LEU A 17 13.50 -20.60 -43.23
CA LEU A 17 14.15 -20.86 -44.52
C LEU A 17 13.50 -21.97 -45.34
N GLN A 18 12.93 -22.98 -44.69
CA GLN A 18 12.38 -24.16 -45.36
C GLN A 18 11.04 -23.85 -46.02
N GLN A 19 10.12 -23.20 -45.28
CA GLN A 19 8.80 -22.84 -45.79
C GLN A 19 8.79 -21.50 -46.53
N ARG A 20 9.84 -20.68 -46.36
CA ARG A 20 9.93 -19.30 -46.85
C ARG A 20 8.79 -18.42 -46.34
N VAL A 21 8.36 -18.68 -45.11
CA VAL A 21 7.26 -17.98 -44.45
C VAL A 21 7.83 -17.09 -43.34
N VAL A 22 7.18 -15.96 -43.13
CA VAL A 22 7.39 -15.11 -41.97
C VAL A 22 6.65 -15.74 -40.79
N GLU A 23 7.40 -16.19 -39.79
CA GLU A 23 6.83 -16.83 -38.59
C GLU A 23 6.34 -15.80 -37.58
N GLY A 24 7.00 -14.63 -37.54
CA GLY A 24 6.59 -13.52 -36.70
C GLY A 24 7.26 -12.23 -37.11
N ASP A 25 6.58 -11.13 -36.82
CA ASP A 25 7.07 -9.77 -37.03
C ASP A 25 6.83 -8.93 -35.78
N LEU A 26 7.74 -7.99 -35.54
CA LEU A 26 7.63 -7.05 -34.43
C LEU A 26 8.09 -5.67 -34.89
N GLN A 27 7.23 -4.67 -34.69
CA GLN A 27 7.57 -3.28 -34.94
C GLN A 27 8.54 -2.79 -33.84
N THR A 28 9.70 -2.29 -34.26
CA THR A 28 10.76 -1.87 -33.34
C THR A 28 11.53 -0.68 -33.89
N PRO A 29 12.06 0.21 -33.04
CA PRO A 29 13.07 1.17 -33.47
C PRO A 29 14.30 0.45 -34.02
N PHE A 30 15.17 1.17 -34.73
CA PHE A 30 16.38 0.59 -35.32
C PHE A 30 17.20 -0.23 -34.32
N ILE A 31 17.31 -1.54 -34.59
CA ILE A 31 18.01 -2.51 -33.75
C ILE A 31 19.47 -2.61 -34.19
N LYS A 32 20.37 -2.52 -33.20
CA LYS A 32 21.83 -2.59 -33.40
C LYS A 32 22.39 -3.97 -33.07
N TYR A 33 21.89 -4.58 -31.99
CA TYR A 33 22.36 -5.86 -31.51
C TYR A 33 21.18 -6.73 -31.11
N VAL A 34 21.36 -8.05 -31.24
CA VAL A 34 20.38 -9.06 -30.86
C VAL A 34 21.08 -10.07 -29.98
N VAL A 35 20.45 -10.41 -28.86
CA VAL A 35 21.00 -11.38 -27.91
C VAL A 35 19.92 -12.38 -27.53
N TRP A 36 20.17 -13.65 -27.86
CA TRP A 36 19.28 -14.77 -27.53
C TRP A 36 19.59 -15.32 -26.15
N SER A 37 18.56 -15.82 -25.46
CA SER A 37 18.73 -16.59 -24.24
C SER A 37 19.38 -17.95 -24.54
N ASN A 38 20.00 -18.56 -23.52
CA ASN A 38 20.71 -19.84 -23.66
C ASN A 38 19.81 -20.99 -24.14
N ASP A 39 18.51 -20.94 -23.82
CA ASP A 39 17.47 -21.89 -24.23
C ASP A 39 16.75 -21.50 -25.54
N MET A 40 17.14 -20.38 -26.16
CA MET A 40 16.49 -19.78 -27.34
C MET A 40 14.98 -19.52 -27.17
N ALA A 41 14.47 -19.43 -25.95
CA ALA A 41 13.06 -19.11 -25.69
C ALA A 41 12.77 -17.61 -25.83
N HIS A 42 13.74 -16.76 -25.50
CA HIS A 42 13.61 -15.31 -25.45
C HIS A 42 14.72 -14.62 -26.26
N VAL A 43 14.40 -13.45 -26.79
CA VAL A 43 15.33 -12.59 -27.53
C VAL A 43 15.27 -11.16 -26.98
N ALA A 44 16.45 -10.57 -26.78
CA ALA A 44 16.63 -9.17 -26.43
C ALA A 44 17.11 -8.39 -27.67
N LEU A 45 16.29 -7.45 -28.13
CA LEU A 45 16.58 -6.55 -29.25
C LEU A 45 17.04 -5.21 -28.69
N LEU A 46 18.29 -4.86 -28.97
CA LEU A 46 18.97 -3.68 -28.42
C LEU A 46 18.99 -2.54 -29.44
N SER A 47 18.28 -1.46 -29.13
CA SER A 47 18.38 -0.18 -29.84
C SER A 47 19.35 0.77 -29.12
N LYS A 48 19.44 2.03 -29.57
CA LYS A 48 20.32 3.04 -28.96
C LYS A 48 19.90 3.36 -27.51
N HIS A 49 18.60 3.49 -27.27
CA HIS A 49 17.99 3.91 -26.00
C HIS A 49 16.83 3.02 -25.56
N ALA A 50 16.67 1.85 -26.19
CA ALA A 50 15.59 0.94 -25.89
C ALA A 50 16.08 -0.51 -25.92
N ILE A 51 15.53 -1.33 -25.04
CA ILE A 51 15.70 -2.77 -24.98
C ILE A 51 14.32 -3.39 -25.10
N ILE A 52 14.13 -4.24 -26.10
CA ILE A 52 12.85 -4.90 -26.34
C ILE A 52 13.06 -6.39 -26.10
N ILE A 53 12.28 -6.96 -25.20
CA ILE A 53 12.27 -8.39 -24.93
C ILE A 53 11.08 -8.99 -25.68
N ALA A 54 11.34 -10.04 -26.44
CA ALA A 54 10.34 -10.79 -27.18
C ALA A 54 10.56 -12.31 -27.05
N SER A 55 9.54 -13.09 -27.38
CA SER A 55 9.67 -14.55 -27.50
C SER A 55 10.43 -14.95 -28.76
N LYS A 56 10.72 -16.25 -28.90
CA LYS A 56 11.28 -16.84 -30.13
C LYS A 56 10.48 -16.53 -31.42
N THR A 57 9.17 -16.35 -31.29
CA THR A 57 8.25 -16.01 -32.40
C THR A 57 8.01 -14.51 -32.51
N LEU A 58 8.85 -13.67 -31.89
CA LEU A 58 8.74 -12.21 -31.86
C LEU A 58 7.46 -11.66 -31.21
N VAL A 59 6.80 -12.45 -30.34
CA VAL A 59 5.73 -11.90 -29.51
C VAL A 59 6.34 -10.94 -28.49
N HIS A 60 5.92 -9.68 -28.53
CA HIS A 60 6.36 -8.63 -27.61
C HIS A 60 6.08 -9.01 -26.15
N GLN A 61 7.07 -8.87 -25.28
CA GLN A 61 6.91 -9.07 -23.83
C GLN A 61 7.02 -7.75 -23.08
N CYS A 62 8.10 -7.00 -23.28
CA CYS A 62 8.27 -5.68 -22.69
C CYS A 62 9.24 -4.80 -23.48
N THR A 63 9.05 -3.49 -23.36
CA THR A 63 10.00 -2.49 -23.87
C THR A 63 10.51 -1.66 -22.70
N LEU A 64 11.83 -1.56 -22.59
CA LEU A 64 12.50 -0.74 -21.59
C LEU A 64 13.23 0.42 -22.26
N HIS A 65 12.93 1.64 -21.82
CA HIS A 65 13.57 2.85 -22.31
C HIS A 65 14.64 3.35 -21.34
N GLU A 66 15.82 3.68 -21.89
CA GLU A 66 16.97 4.16 -21.14
C GLU A 66 17.40 5.53 -21.63
N THR A 67 17.59 6.48 -20.70
CA THR A 67 18.13 7.80 -21.01
C THR A 67 19.57 7.69 -21.53
N ILE A 68 20.37 6.80 -20.91
CA ILE A 68 21.77 6.57 -21.28
C ILE A 68 21.84 5.44 -22.32
N ARG A 69 22.70 5.61 -23.33
CA ARG A 69 22.86 4.60 -24.39
C ARG A 69 23.26 3.24 -23.83
N VAL A 70 22.53 2.21 -24.24
CA VAL A 70 22.84 0.80 -23.94
C VAL A 70 24.08 0.36 -24.72
N LYS A 71 25.00 -0.32 -24.03
CA LYS A 71 26.30 -0.75 -24.59
C LYS A 71 26.28 -2.20 -25.03
N SER A 72 25.84 -3.09 -24.15
CA SER A 72 25.79 -4.54 -24.37
C SER A 72 24.89 -5.19 -23.32
N GLY A 73 24.55 -6.46 -23.49
CA GLY A 73 23.88 -7.26 -22.48
C GLY A 73 23.92 -8.74 -22.78
N ALA A 74 23.62 -9.55 -21.79
CA ALA A 74 23.54 -11.01 -21.87
C ALA A 74 22.48 -11.54 -20.91
N TRP A 75 21.99 -12.74 -21.19
CA TRP A 75 21.03 -13.44 -20.35
C TRP A 75 21.73 -14.18 -19.21
N ASP A 76 21.17 -14.08 -18.02
CA ASP A 76 21.46 -14.98 -16.91
C ASP A 76 20.73 -16.31 -17.08
N ASP A 77 21.20 -17.35 -16.40
CA ASP A 77 20.64 -18.71 -16.43
C ASP A 77 19.17 -18.76 -15.96
N ASN A 78 18.73 -17.75 -15.19
CA ASN A 78 17.36 -17.64 -14.69
C ASN A 78 16.37 -16.98 -15.67
N GLY A 79 16.83 -16.55 -16.84
CA GLY A 79 16.03 -15.82 -17.84
C GLY A 79 15.90 -14.33 -17.53
N VAL A 80 16.89 -13.74 -16.86
CA VAL A 80 16.97 -12.30 -16.57
C VAL A 80 17.96 -11.67 -17.54
N PHE A 81 17.61 -10.56 -18.17
CA PHE A 81 18.50 -9.88 -19.09
C PHE A 81 19.33 -8.83 -18.34
N ILE A 82 20.65 -9.02 -18.30
CA ILE A 82 21.59 -8.10 -17.66
C ILE A 82 22.26 -7.28 -18.74
N TYR A 83 22.29 -5.96 -18.57
CA TYR A 83 22.84 -5.05 -19.57
C TYR A 83 23.65 -3.93 -18.92
N THR A 84 24.45 -3.27 -19.76
CA THR A 84 25.34 -2.18 -19.36
C THR A 84 24.99 -0.90 -20.07
N THR A 85 25.10 0.18 -19.32
CA THR A 85 25.07 1.56 -19.80
C THR A 85 26.47 2.16 -19.66
N LEU A 86 26.59 3.50 -19.69
CA LEU A 86 27.87 4.15 -19.45
C LEU A 86 28.38 3.92 -18.02
N ASN A 87 27.47 4.00 -17.04
CA ASN A 87 27.82 4.10 -15.63
C ASN A 87 27.19 2.99 -14.78
N HIS A 88 26.36 2.10 -15.34
CA HIS A 88 25.63 1.11 -14.55
C HIS A 88 25.57 -0.24 -15.24
N ILE A 89 25.68 -1.29 -14.43
CA ILE A 89 25.15 -2.62 -14.71
C ILE A 89 23.71 -2.65 -14.20
N LYS A 90 22.78 -2.99 -15.08
CA LYS A 90 21.35 -3.04 -14.80
C LYS A 90 20.79 -4.40 -15.19
N TYR A 91 19.62 -4.74 -14.65
CA TYR A 91 18.86 -5.91 -15.07
C TYR A 91 17.49 -5.50 -15.59
N CYS A 92 16.92 -6.36 -16.42
CA CYS A 92 15.54 -6.31 -16.91
C CYS A 92 14.92 -7.70 -16.75
N LEU A 93 13.78 -7.74 -16.06
CA LEU A 93 12.96 -8.92 -15.93
C LEU A 93 11.98 -9.04 -17.11
N PRO A 94 11.50 -10.25 -17.43
CA PRO A 94 10.53 -10.45 -18.51
C PRO A 94 9.21 -9.67 -18.35
N ASN A 95 8.88 -9.25 -17.13
CA ASN A 95 7.70 -8.45 -16.81
C ASN A 95 7.93 -6.93 -16.98
N GLY A 96 9.13 -6.50 -17.41
CA GLY A 96 9.51 -5.10 -17.58
C GLY A 96 10.08 -4.42 -16.32
N ASP A 97 10.06 -5.10 -15.16
CA ASP A 97 10.71 -4.56 -13.96
C ASP A 97 12.23 -4.51 -14.17
N ASN A 98 12.84 -3.42 -13.71
CA ASN A 98 14.26 -3.17 -13.89
C ASN A 98 14.88 -2.59 -12.61
N GLY A 99 16.20 -2.57 -12.58
CA GLY A 99 16.96 -2.02 -11.47
C GLY A 99 18.45 -1.93 -11.78
N ILE A 100 19.16 -1.25 -10.89
CA ILE A 100 20.62 -1.09 -10.96
C ILE A 100 21.24 -2.14 -10.05
N ILE A 101 22.10 -2.98 -10.61
CA ILE A 101 22.89 -3.95 -9.83
C ILE A 101 24.11 -3.25 -9.23
N LYS A 102 24.85 -2.50 -10.06
CA LYS A 102 26.14 -1.92 -9.68
C LYS A 102 26.46 -0.70 -10.52
N THR A 103 27.06 0.30 -9.88
CA THR A 103 27.63 1.47 -10.55
C THR A 103 29.03 1.16 -11.05
N LEU A 104 29.37 1.66 -12.23
CA LEU A 104 30.62 1.47 -12.95
C LEU A 104 31.31 2.82 -13.13
N ASP A 105 32.62 2.84 -12.90
CA ASP A 105 33.46 4.00 -13.19
C ASP A 105 33.82 4.08 -14.69
N VAL A 106 33.94 2.92 -15.33
CA VAL A 106 34.31 2.78 -16.75
C VAL A 106 33.31 1.85 -17.44
N PRO A 107 32.84 2.19 -18.65
CA PRO A 107 31.89 1.34 -19.37
C PRO A 107 32.56 0.05 -19.84
N ILE A 108 31.86 -1.05 -19.56
CA ILE A 108 32.26 -2.40 -19.94
C ILE A 108 31.27 -2.97 -20.97
N TYR A 109 31.70 -4.03 -21.65
CA TYR A 109 30.91 -4.77 -22.63
C TYR A 109 30.75 -6.21 -22.17
N ILE A 110 29.54 -6.60 -21.78
CA ILE A 110 29.21 -7.95 -21.32
C ILE A 110 29.34 -8.93 -22.48
N THR A 111 30.03 -10.04 -22.24
CA THR A 111 30.13 -11.17 -23.18
C THR A 111 29.32 -12.36 -22.70
N LYS A 112 29.34 -12.65 -21.38
CA LYS A 112 28.59 -13.76 -20.78
C LYS A 112 28.28 -13.47 -19.32
N VAL A 113 27.12 -13.95 -18.86
CA VAL A 113 26.76 -14.04 -17.45
C VAL A 113 26.74 -15.53 -17.08
N SER A 114 27.29 -15.87 -15.91
CA SER A 114 27.16 -17.21 -15.35
C SER A 114 27.03 -17.11 -13.83
N GLY A 115 25.85 -17.43 -13.32
CA GLY A 115 25.48 -17.17 -11.93
C GLY A 115 25.74 -15.71 -11.53
N ASN A 116 26.50 -15.51 -10.45
CA ASN A 116 26.81 -14.18 -9.92
C ASN A 116 28.05 -13.53 -10.57
N ILE A 117 28.55 -14.08 -11.68
CA ILE A 117 29.78 -13.60 -12.32
C ILE A 117 29.46 -13.11 -13.74
N ILE A 118 29.84 -11.86 -14.00
CA ILE A 118 29.79 -11.25 -15.32
C ILE A 118 31.19 -11.27 -15.93
N PHE A 119 31.29 -11.87 -17.11
CA PHE A 119 32.45 -11.79 -17.98
C PHE A 119 32.25 -10.62 -18.95
N CYS A 120 33.21 -9.70 -18.99
CA CYS A 120 33.10 -8.50 -19.79
C CYS A 120 34.46 -8.03 -20.34
N LEU A 121 34.41 -7.21 -21.38
CA LEU A 121 35.56 -6.52 -21.95
C LEU A 121 35.51 -5.04 -21.58
N ASP A 122 36.65 -4.47 -21.24
CA ASP A 122 36.79 -3.03 -21.08
C ASP A 122 37.02 -2.34 -22.44
N ARG A 123 37.05 -0.99 -22.46
CA ARG A 123 37.35 -0.21 -23.67
C ARG A 123 38.70 -0.56 -24.31
N ASP A 124 39.68 -0.97 -23.51
CA ASP A 124 41.00 -1.39 -23.97
C ASP A 124 41.03 -2.83 -24.50
N GLY A 125 39.87 -3.51 -24.58
CA GLY A 125 39.77 -4.91 -25.02
C GLY A 125 40.26 -5.93 -24.00
N LYS A 126 40.55 -5.51 -22.76
CA LYS A 126 40.98 -6.41 -21.68
C LYS A 126 39.78 -7.13 -21.08
N SER A 127 39.92 -8.45 -20.89
CA SER A 127 38.95 -9.27 -20.18
C SER A 127 38.94 -8.92 -18.69
N ARG A 128 37.73 -8.69 -18.16
CA ARG A 128 37.46 -8.42 -16.75
C ARG A 128 36.34 -9.34 -16.27
N VAL A 129 36.42 -9.70 -15.00
CA VAL A 129 35.43 -10.51 -14.31
C VAL A 129 34.86 -9.68 -13.17
N ILE A 130 33.55 -9.52 -13.14
CA ILE A 130 32.86 -8.71 -12.13
C ILE A 130 31.84 -9.60 -11.42
N THR A 131 32.00 -9.74 -10.11
CA THR A 131 30.99 -10.36 -9.25
C THR A 131 29.86 -9.37 -8.98
N ILE A 132 28.63 -9.85 -9.13
CA ILE A 132 27.39 -9.12 -8.87
C ILE A 132 26.60 -9.76 -7.74
N ASP A 133 25.79 -8.95 -7.07
CA ASP A 133 24.78 -9.47 -6.16
C ASP A 133 23.46 -9.68 -6.92
N ALA A 134 23.01 -10.93 -6.96
CA ALA A 134 21.80 -11.34 -7.66
C ALA A 134 20.54 -11.30 -6.79
N THR A 135 20.69 -11.02 -5.49
CA THR A 135 19.62 -11.18 -4.50
C THR A 135 18.36 -10.39 -4.86
N GLU A 136 18.50 -9.14 -5.28
CA GLU A 136 17.37 -8.27 -5.61
C GLU A 136 16.56 -8.78 -6.81
N TYR A 137 17.20 -9.06 -7.94
CA TYR A 137 16.46 -9.47 -9.13
C TYR A 137 15.95 -10.90 -9.02
N ILE A 138 16.65 -11.80 -8.29
CA ILE A 138 16.15 -13.15 -8.00
C ILE A 138 14.91 -13.07 -7.10
N PHE A 139 14.91 -12.15 -6.13
CA PHE A 139 13.75 -11.91 -5.27
C PHE A 139 12.54 -11.47 -6.10
N LYS A 140 12.71 -10.42 -6.93
CA LYS A 140 11.65 -9.90 -7.80
C LYS A 140 11.17 -10.94 -8.82
N LEU A 141 12.09 -11.73 -9.38
CA LEU A 141 11.76 -12.84 -10.28
C LEU A 141 10.97 -13.94 -9.56
N SER A 142 11.34 -14.29 -8.33
CA SER A 142 10.65 -15.32 -7.53
C SER A 142 9.23 -14.87 -7.17
N LEU A 143 9.05 -13.58 -6.86
CA LEU A 143 7.73 -12.99 -6.64
C LEU A 143 6.88 -13.04 -7.92
N PHE A 144 7.46 -12.68 -9.07
CA PHE A 144 6.77 -12.78 -10.36
C PHE A 144 6.36 -14.22 -10.71
N LYS A 145 7.24 -15.19 -10.42
CA LYS A 145 6.96 -16.63 -10.60
C LYS A 145 6.06 -17.22 -9.51
N LYS A 146 5.53 -16.41 -8.59
CA LYS A 146 4.68 -16.83 -7.46
C LYS A 146 5.29 -17.92 -6.57
N LYS A 147 6.62 -17.95 -6.46
CA LYS A 147 7.36 -18.92 -5.62
C LYS A 147 7.52 -18.40 -4.19
N TYR A 148 6.41 -18.25 -3.46
CA TYR A 148 6.41 -17.59 -2.16
C TYR A 148 7.28 -18.29 -1.11
N ASP A 149 7.38 -19.61 -1.11
CA ASP A 149 8.24 -20.34 -0.16
C ASP A 149 9.72 -19.98 -0.33
N HIS A 150 10.18 -19.87 -1.59
CA HIS A 150 11.54 -19.47 -1.89
C HIS A 150 11.79 -18.02 -1.48
N VAL A 151 10.82 -17.14 -1.74
CA VAL A 151 10.85 -15.75 -1.27
C VAL A 151 11.00 -15.77 0.27
N MET A 152 10.14 -16.45 1.02
CA MET A 152 10.23 -16.55 2.50
C MET A 152 11.57 -17.07 3.01
N ASN A 153 12.17 -18.05 2.34
CA ASN A 153 13.51 -18.53 2.70
C ASN A 153 14.61 -17.51 2.41
N MET A 154 14.55 -16.82 1.26
CA MET A 154 15.45 -15.71 0.96
C MET A 154 15.31 -14.62 2.03
N ILE A 155 14.10 -14.34 2.49
CA ILE A 155 13.82 -13.32 3.51
C ILE A 155 14.47 -13.67 4.85
N ARG A 156 14.30 -14.91 5.32
CA ARG A 156 14.84 -15.34 6.62
C ARG A 156 16.37 -15.36 6.65
N ASN A 157 16.99 -15.68 5.52
CA ASN A 157 18.43 -15.89 5.43
C ASN A 157 19.20 -14.66 4.92
N SER A 158 18.53 -13.72 4.23
CA SER A 158 19.19 -12.54 3.69
C SER A 158 19.09 -11.35 4.64
N GLN A 159 20.24 -10.73 4.92
CA GLN A 159 20.33 -9.46 5.67
C GLN A 159 19.86 -8.23 4.87
N LEU A 160 19.50 -8.41 3.60
CA LEU A 160 19.45 -7.33 2.59
C LEU A 160 18.04 -6.80 2.31
N CYS A 161 17.08 -7.06 3.19
CA CYS A 161 15.73 -6.51 3.05
C CYS A 161 15.69 -5.04 3.51
N GLY A 162 16.29 -4.15 2.72
CA GLY A 162 16.20 -2.70 2.90
C GLY A 162 14.80 -2.18 2.57
N GLN A 163 14.53 -0.92 2.93
CA GLN A 163 13.26 -0.21 2.67
C GLN A 163 12.80 -0.26 1.21
N ALA A 164 13.74 -0.36 0.25
CA ALA A 164 13.43 -0.47 -1.18
C ALA A 164 12.65 -1.75 -1.55
N MET A 165 12.95 -2.89 -0.91
CA MET A 165 12.22 -4.14 -1.16
C MET A 165 10.82 -4.10 -0.54
N ILE A 166 10.68 -3.47 0.63
CA ILE A 166 9.38 -3.24 1.28
C ILE A 166 8.50 -2.36 0.39
N ALA A 167 9.04 -1.23 -0.09
CA ALA A 167 8.32 -0.34 -1.00
C ALA A 167 7.92 -1.05 -2.30
N TYR A 168 8.78 -1.91 -2.84
CA TYR A 168 8.46 -2.71 -4.02
C TYR A 168 7.32 -3.71 -3.76
N LEU A 169 7.36 -4.44 -2.64
CA LEU A 169 6.29 -5.36 -2.26
C LEU A 169 4.94 -4.62 -2.07
N GLN A 170 4.98 -3.45 -1.45
CA GLN A 170 3.82 -2.59 -1.26
C GLN A 170 3.21 -2.15 -2.60
N GLN A 171 4.04 -1.66 -3.52
CA GLN A 171 3.61 -1.26 -4.86
C GLN A 171 3.03 -2.42 -5.69
N LYS A 172 3.56 -3.64 -5.51
CA LYS A 172 3.05 -4.83 -6.18
C LYS A 172 1.82 -5.44 -5.50
N GLY A 173 1.35 -4.88 -4.38
CA GLY A 173 0.15 -5.34 -3.69
C GLY A 173 0.38 -6.55 -2.78
N PHE A 174 1.59 -6.76 -2.28
CA PHE A 174 1.93 -7.82 -1.32
C PHE A 174 2.33 -7.25 0.07
N PRO A 175 1.48 -6.43 0.73
CA PRO A 175 1.81 -5.85 2.04
C PRO A 175 1.93 -6.90 3.15
N GLU A 176 1.21 -8.03 3.05
CA GLU A 176 1.29 -9.13 4.02
C GLU A 176 2.70 -9.73 4.11
N VAL A 177 3.32 -9.96 2.95
CA VAL A 177 4.70 -10.47 2.89
C VAL A 177 5.62 -9.42 3.49
N ALA A 178 5.42 -8.13 3.13
CA ALA A 178 6.21 -7.01 3.62
C ALA A 178 6.20 -6.85 5.17
N LEU A 179 5.12 -7.23 5.86
CA LEU A 179 5.02 -7.16 7.32
C LEU A 179 6.08 -7.99 8.06
N HIS A 180 6.56 -9.08 7.48
CA HIS A 180 7.58 -9.92 8.10
C HIS A 180 8.97 -9.27 8.11
N PHE A 181 9.18 -8.23 7.30
CA PHE A 181 10.49 -7.60 7.11
C PHE A 181 10.70 -6.36 7.95
N VAL A 182 9.60 -5.73 8.36
CA VAL A 182 9.66 -4.40 8.94
C VAL A 182 9.90 -4.48 10.44
N LYS A 183 11.04 -3.94 10.85
CA LYS A 183 11.39 -3.74 12.27
C LYS A 183 10.84 -2.44 12.84
N ASP A 184 10.68 -1.42 12.00
CA ASP A 184 10.12 -0.12 12.40
C ASP A 184 8.59 -0.22 12.57
N GLU A 185 8.12 0.03 13.78
CA GLU A 185 6.70 -0.02 14.12
C GLU A 185 5.85 0.93 13.26
N LYS A 186 6.38 2.07 12.81
CA LYS A 186 5.62 3.05 12.00
C LYS A 186 5.30 2.51 10.61
N ILE A 187 6.29 1.92 9.95
CA ILE A 187 6.11 1.30 8.62
C ILE A 187 5.26 0.02 8.78
N ARG A 188 5.50 -0.75 9.85
CA ARG A 188 4.76 -1.97 10.17
C ARG A 188 3.26 -1.69 10.34
N PHE A 189 2.92 -0.62 11.04
CA PHE A 189 1.53 -0.16 11.18
C PHE A 189 0.87 0.16 9.84
N ASN A 190 1.54 0.93 8.97
CA ASN A 190 0.99 1.30 7.67
C ASN A 190 0.73 0.06 6.80
N LEU A 191 1.68 -0.87 6.75
CA LEU A 191 1.52 -2.14 6.03
C LEU A 191 0.40 -3.00 6.63
N ALA A 192 0.24 -2.99 7.97
CA ALA A 192 -0.80 -3.75 8.64
C ALA A 192 -2.19 -3.21 8.29
N LEU A 193 -2.35 -1.89 8.23
CA LEU A 193 -3.58 -1.28 7.75
C LEU A 193 -3.88 -1.64 6.29
N GLU A 194 -2.89 -1.56 5.40
CA GLU A 194 -3.06 -1.89 3.97
C GLU A 194 -3.38 -3.37 3.73
N SER A 195 -2.76 -4.27 4.49
CA SER A 195 -3.08 -5.70 4.46
C SER A 195 -4.42 -6.05 5.12
N GLY A 196 -5.04 -5.10 5.82
CA GLY A 196 -6.25 -5.33 6.61
C GLY A 196 -6.03 -6.15 7.89
N ASN A 197 -4.79 -6.43 8.29
CA ASN A 197 -4.50 -7.17 9.51
C ASN A 197 -4.57 -6.27 10.76
N ILE A 198 -5.78 -6.10 11.30
CA ILE A 198 -6.02 -5.18 12.43
C ILE A 198 -5.28 -5.63 13.70
N GLN A 199 -5.11 -6.94 13.94
CA GLN A 199 -4.46 -7.42 15.16
C GLN A 199 -3.00 -6.94 15.26
N ILE A 200 -2.26 -7.02 14.15
CA ILE A 200 -0.89 -6.50 14.08
C ILE A 200 -0.91 -4.97 14.18
N ALA A 201 -1.86 -4.31 13.52
CA ALA A 201 -1.98 -2.86 13.58
C ALA A 201 -2.24 -2.34 15.00
N VAL A 202 -3.04 -3.06 15.81
CA VAL A 202 -3.26 -2.74 17.24
C VAL A 202 -1.95 -2.86 18.02
N ALA A 203 -1.21 -3.96 17.85
CA ALA A 203 0.07 -4.16 18.54
C ALA A 203 1.08 -3.04 18.21
N SER A 204 1.20 -2.68 16.93
CA SER A 204 2.05 -1.57 16.51
C SER A 204 1.54 -0.22 17.03
N ALA A 205 0.23 0.04 17.01
CA ALA A 205 -0.33 1.27 17.57
C ALA A 205 -0.12 1.38 19.09
N THR A 206 -0.17 0.26 19.83
CA THR A 206 0.15 0.24 21.27
C THR A 206 1.62 0.53 21.54
N ALA A 207 2.53 0.12 20.66
CA ALA A 207 3.96 0.39 20.79
C ALA A 207 4.30 1.87 20.48
N ILE A 208 3.64 2.46 19.49
CA ILE A 208 3.86 3.87 19.07
C ILE A 208 3.17 4.85 20.04
N ASP A 209 1.95 4.54 20.45
CA ASP A 209 1.07 5.34 21.32
C ASP A 209 0.83 6.81 20.90
N GLU A 210 0.71 7.05 19.60
CA GLU A 210 0.38 8.37 19.04
C GLU A 210 -1.12 8.45 18.65
N LYS A 211 -1.76 9.60 18.91
CA LYS A 211 -3.20 9.80 18.66
C LYS A 211 -3.60 9.61 17.18
N ASP A 212 -2.76 10.03 16.25
CA ASP A 212 -3.05 9.95 14.81
C ASP A 212 -3.15 8.48 14.34
N TYR A 213 -2.26 7.63 14.83
CA TYR A 213 -2.25 6.19 14.52
C TYR A 213 -3.50 5.50 15.07
N TRP A 214 -3.92 5.83 16.29
CA TRP A 214 -5.17 5.33 16.85
C TRP A 214 -6.40 5.78 16.04
N TYR A 215 -6.40 7.02 15.54
CA TYR A 215 -7.49 7.52 14.70
C TYR A 215 -7.58 6.72 13.38
N ARG A 216 -6.45 6.55 12.69
CA ARG A 216 -6.37 5.79 11.43
C ARG A 216 -6.78 4.32 11.62
N LEU A 217 -6.32 3.70 12.72
CA LEU A 217 -6.73 2.34 13.09
C LEU A 217 -8.24 2.25 13.32
N GLY A 218 -8.84 3.22 14.01
CA GLY A 218 -10.27 3.25 14.27
C GLY A 218 -11.10 3.32 12.99
N VAL A 219 -10.66 4.09 11.98
CA VAL A 219 -11.34 4.18 10.68
C VAL A 219 -11.29 2.84 9.94
N GLU A 220 -10.12 2.21 9.86
CA GLU A 220 -9.99 0.91 9.18
C GLU A 220 -10.69 -0.23 9.94
N ALA A 221 -10.63 -0.22 11.27
CA ALA A 221 -11.36 -1.18 12.09
C ALA A 221 -12.88 -1.04 11.91
N LEU A 222 -13.39 0.20 11.77
CA LEU A 222 -14.79 0.45 11.50
C LEU A 222 -15.20 -0.06 10.10
N ARG A 223 -14.34 0.16 9.09
CA ARG A 223 -14.55 -0.37 7.74
C ARG A 223 -14.67 -1.89 7.70
N GLN A 224 -13.90 -2.60 8.53
CA GLN A 224 -13.97 -4.05 8.66
C GLN A 224 -15.06 -4.55 9.62
N GLY A 225 -15.80 -3.65 10.28
CA GLY A 225 -16.86 -4.00 11.23
C GLY A 225 -16.35 -4.51 12.59
N ASN A 226 -15.09 -4.25 12.95
CA ASN A 226 -14.53 -4.69 14.24
C ASN A 226 -14.85 -3.69 15.36
N ALA A 227 -16.07 -3.75 15.89
CA ALA A 227 -16.58 -2.82 16.90
C ALA A 227 -15.72 -2.76 18.19
N GLY A 228 -15.15 -3.89 18.62
CA GLY A 228 -14.32 -3.94 19.83
C GLY A 228 -13.04 -3.11 19.71
N ILE A 229 -12.36 -3.20 18.56
CA ILE A 229 -11.14 -2.42 18.31
C ILE A 229 -11.47 -0.94 18.07
N VAL A 230 -12.60 -0.65 17.43
CA VAL A 230 -13.08 0.74 17.27
C VAL A 230 -13.33 1.40 18.64
N GLU A 231 -14.01 0.69 19.55
CA GLU A 231 -14.23 1.17 20.93
C GLU A 231 -12.90 1.50 21.61
N TYR A 232 -11.93 0.59 21.51
CA TYR A 232 -10.60 0.77 22.09
C TYR A 232 -9.86 1.98 21.48
N ALA A 233 -9.88 2.13 20.15
CA ALA A 233 -9.28 3.26 19.46
C ALA A 233 -9.92 4.61 19.86
N TYR A 234 -11.25 4.67 19.99
CA TYR A 234 -11.95 5.88 20.42
C TYR A 234 -11.69 6.26 21.89
N GLN A 235 -11.54 5.26 22.77
CA GLN A 235 -11.12 5.51 24.15
C GLN A 235 -9.70 6.11 24.22
N ARG A 236 -8.75 5.58 23.44
CA ARG A 236 -7.36 6.09 23.38
C ARG A 236 -7.27 7.49 22.78
N THR A 237 -8.02 7.75 21.70
CA THR A 237 -8.10 9.08 21.07
C THR A 237 -8.90 10.10 21.89
N LYS A 238 -9.65 9.65 22.91
CA LYS A 238 -10.56 10.47 23.72
C LYS A 238 -11.67 11.11 22.87
N ASN A 239 -12.14 10.43 21.82
CA ASN A 239 -13.26 10.87 21.00
C ASN A 239 -14.58 10.32 21.56
N PHE A 240 -15.16 11.04 22.52
CA PHE A 240 -16.36 10.57 23.24
C PHE A 240 -17.63 10.64 22.41
N GLU A 241 -17.75 11.62 21.51
CA GLU A 241 -18.93 11.75 20.65
C GLU A 241 -19.12 10.51 19.75
N ARG A 242 -18.05 10.09 19.05
CA ARG A 242 -18.08 8.88 18.23
C ARG A 242 -18.26 7.61 19.06
N LEU A 243 -17.76 7.61 20.29
CA LEU A 243 -17.93 6.48 21.22
C LEU A 243 -19.38 6.36 21.69
N SER A 244 -20.04 7.46 22.03
CA SER A 244 -21.46 7.52 22.37
C SER A 244 -22.33 7.04 21.21
N PHE A 245 -22.01 7.46 19.99
CA PHE A 245 -22.70 6.98 18.79
C PHE A 245 -22.50 5.47 18.58
N LEU A 246 -21.28 4.96 18.78
CA LEU A 246 -21.02 3.52 18.71
C LEU A 246 -21.86 2.73 19.74
N TYR A 247 -22.00 3.25 20.97
CA TYR A 247 -22.82 2.60 22.00
C TYR A 247 -24.32 2.65 21.69
N LEU A 248 -24.81 3.73 21.08
CA LEU A 248 -26.18 3.79 20.57
C LEU A 248 -26.42 2.71 19.52
N VAL A 249 -25.55 2.62 18.51
CA VAL A 249 -25.67 1.64 17.41
C VAL A 249 -25.57 0.20 17.91
N THR A 250 -24.70 -0.05 18.91
CA THR A 250 -24.55 -1.38 19.51
C THR A 250 -25.62 -1.70 20.57
N GLY A 251 -26.42 -0.72 21.00
CA GLY A 251 -27.45 -0.89 22.03
C GLY A 251 -26.90 -1.03 23.45
N ASN A 252 -25.66 -0.63 23.72
CA ASN A 252 -25.06 -0.77 25.05
C ASN A 252 -25.42 0.39 25.99
N LEU A 253 -26.56 0.27 26.66
CA LEU A 253 -27.09 1.29 27.59
C LEU A 253 -26.20 1.50 28.83
N GLU A 254 -25.57 0.44 29.35
CA GLU A 254 -24.69 0.54 30.52
C GLU A 254 -23.48 1.44 30.22
N LYS A 255 -22.81 1.23 29.08
CA LYS A 255 -21.67 2.04 28.68
C LYS A 255 -22.08 3.48 28.35
N LEU A 256 -23.26 3.66 27.76
CA LEU A 256 -23.82 4.99 27.50
C LEU A 256 -24.10 5.77 28.80
N SER A 257 -24.61 5.11 29.84
CA SER A 257 -24.80 5.73 31.17
C SER A 257 -23.47 6.17 31.79
N LYS A 258 -22.39 5.40 31.57
CA LYS A 258 -21.03 5.79 31.98
C LYS A 258 -20.54 6.99 31.17
N MET A 259 -20.86 7.08 29.87
CA MET A 259 -20.51 8.24 29.05
C MET A 259 -21.22 9.51 29.51
N LEU A 260 -22.48 9.43 29.95
CA LEU A 260 -23.20 10.56 30.53
C LEU A 260 -22.45 11.13 31.76
N LYS A 261 -22.06 10.26 32.69
CA LYS A 261 -21.28 10.67 33.88
C LYS A 261 -19.93 11.27 33.51
N ILE A 262 -19.26 10.74 32.48
CA ILE A 262 -17.99 11.29 31.99
C ILE A 262 -18.19 12.67 31.37
N ALA A 263 -19.27 12.90 30.63
CA ALA A 263 -19.61 14.20 30.06
C ALA A 263 -19.90 15.24 31.16
N GLU A 264 -20.63 14.84 32.21
CA GLU A 264 -20.91 15.66 33.39
C GLU A 264 -19.61 16.08 34.10
N VAL A 265 -18.70 15.13 34.38
CA VAL A 265 -17.39 15.42 35.01
C VAL A 265 -16.51 16.33 34.14
N LYS A 266 -16.65 16.28 32.81
CA LYS A 266 -15.89 17.11 31.88
C LYS A 266 -16.53 18.46 31.57
N ASN A 267 -17.73 18.73 32.10
CA ASN A 267 -18.56 19.87 31.73
C ASN A 267 -18.82 19.96 30.21
N ASP A 268 -18.92 18.81 29.53
CA ASP A 268 -19.32 18.75 28.11
C ASP A 268 -20.85 18.72 28.01
N VAL A 269 -21.43 19.93 27.99
CA VAL A 269 -22.88 20.16 27.94
C VAL A 269 -23.53 19.46 26.74
N MET A 270 -22.91 19.53 25.56
CA MET A 270 -23.46 18.95 24.33
C MET A 270 -23.37 17.43 24.36
N GLY A 271 -22.23 16.89 24.81
CA GLY A 271 -22.08 15.45 25.03
C GLY A 271 -23.08 14.90 26.04
N GLN A 272 -23.33 15.63 27.14
CA GLN A 272 -24.32 15.23 28.15
C GLN A 272 -25.74 15.23 27.57
N PHE A 273 -26.11 16.27 26.81
CA PHE A 273 -27.42 16.34 26.18
C PHE A 273 -27.63 15.22 25.14
N HIS A 274 -26.64 14.97 24.26
CA HIS A 274 -26.71 13.88 23.28
C HIS A 274 -26.79 12.50 23.95
N ASN A 275 -26.00 12.25 25.00
CA ASN A 275 -26.06 10.99 25.74
C ASN A 275 -27.41 10.79 26.44
N ALA A 276 -27.98 11.85 27.02
CA ALA A 276 -29.30 11.81 27.63
C ALA A 276 -30.40 11.56 26.57
N LEU A 277 -30.27 12.17 25.39
CA LEU A 277 -31.15 11.93 24.25
C LEU A 277 -31.07 10.47 23.78
N TYR A 278 -29.87 9.91 23.65
CA TYR A 278 -29.67 8.51 23.25
C TYR A 278 -30.22 7.51 24.28
N MET A 279 -30.19 7.83 25.57
CA MET A 279 -30.81 7.00 26.62
C MET A 279 -32.33 7.20 26.74
N GLY A 280 -32.88 8.27 26.17
CA GLY A 280 -34.27 8.68 26.40
C GLY A 280 -34.51 9.29 27.79
N ASP A 281 -33.47 9.72 28.50
CA ASP A 281 -33.60 10.35 29.82
C ASP A 281 -34.02 11.82 29.67
N VAL A 282 -35.33 12.05 29.73
CA VAL A 282 -35.91 13.40 29.62
C VAL A 282 -35.54 14.27 30.82
N ARG A 283 -35.42 13.70 32.02
CA ARG A 283 -35.15 14.47 33.25
C ARG A 283 -33.76 15.09 33.20
N GLU A 284 -32.77 14.31 32.79
CA GLU A 284 -31.41 14.82 32.59
C GLU A 284 -31.35 15.83 31.43
N ARG A 285 -32.11 15.65 30.34
CA ARG A 285 -32.20 16.66 29.27
C ARG A 285 -32.71 18.01 29.78
N VAL A 286 -33.78 18.01 30.58
CA VAL A 286 -34.35 19.25 31.17
C VAL A 286 -33.34 19.89 32.12
N LYS A 287 -32.71 19.10 33.00
CA LYS A 287 -31.65 19.57 33.92
C LYS A 287 -30.46 20.21 33.19
N VAL A 288 -30.01 19.63 32.08
CA VAL A 288 -28.94 20.21 31.27
C VAL A 288 -29.36 21.55 30.67
N LEU A 289 -30.59 21.64 30.14
CA LEU A 289 -31.11 22.89 29.56
C LEU A 289 -31.27 23.99 30.62
N GLU A 290 -31.70 23.64 31.84
CA GLU A 290 -31.75 24.55 32.99
C GLU A 290 -30.35 25.05 33.36
N ASN A 291 -29.36 24.15 33.47
CA ASN A 291 -27.98 24.49 33.83
C ASN A 291 -27.31 25.45 32.84
N VAL A 292 -27.70 25.40 31.56
CA VAL A 292 -27.19 26.29 30.50
C VAL A 292 -27.94 27.64 30.48
N GLY A 293 -29.06 27.75 31.21
CA GLY A 293 -29.91 28.95 31.26
C GLY A 293 -30.96 29.02 30.14
N HIS A 294 -31.15 27.95 29.37
CA HIS A 294 -32.20 27.86 28.34
C HIS A 294 -33.52 27.38 28.93
N LEU A 295 -34.04 28.14 29.90
CA LEU A 295 -35.30 27.87 30.60
C LEU A 295 -36.51 27.68 29.66
N PRO A 296 -36.69 28.47 28.57
CA PRO A 296 -37.82 28.28 27.66
C PRO A 296 -37.82 26.89 27.00
N LEU A 297 -36.64 26.39 26.62
CA LEU A 297 -36.50 25.07 25.98
C LEU A 297 -36.63 23.93 27.00
N ALA A 298 -36.15 24.15 28.23
CA ALA A 298 -36.36 23.24 29.35
C ALA A 298 -37.87 23.06 29.65
N TYR A 299 -38.62 24.17 29.69
CA TYR A 299 -40.07 24.16 29.89
C TYR A 299 -40.80 23.40 28.78
N VAL A 300 -40.47 23.69 27.51
CA VAL A 300 -41.06 22.99 26.37
C VAL A 300 -40.77 21.49 26.43
N ALA A 301 -39.53 21.09 26.72
CA ALA A 301 -39.17 19.69 26.84
C ALA A 301 -39.91 19.00 28.00
N ALA A 302 -40.03 19.66 29.16
CA ALA A 302 -40.77 19.13 30.31
C ALA A 302 -42.26 18.96 30.01
N SER A 303 -42.89 19.97 29.40
CA SER A 303 -44.32 19.95 29.07
C SER A 303 -44.67 18.92 28.00
N VAL A 304 -43.86 18.81 26.94
CA VAL A 304 -44.11 17.85 25.84
C VAL A 304 -43.95 16.40 26.31
N HIS A 305 -43.05 16.15 27.27
CA HIS A 305 -42.77 14.81 27.78
C HIS A 305 -43.52 14.47 29.10
N GLY A 306 -44.48 15.30 29.54
CA GLY A 306 -45.38 15.02 30.67
C GLY A 306 -44.77 15.20 32.06
N LEU A 307 -43.69 15.99 32.20
CA LEU A 307 -43.08 16.35 33.49
C LEU A 307 -43.75 17.61 34.06
N HIS A 308 -45.01 17.48 34.50
CA HIS A 308 -45.84 18.60 34.95
C HIS A 308 -45.24 19.37 36.13
N ASP A 309 -44.73 18.68 37.16
CA ASP A 309 -44.13 19.32 38.34
C ASP A 309 -42.93 20.23 37.98
N VAL A 310 -42.11 19.79 37.01
CA VAL A 310 -40.94 20.54 36.56
C VAL A 310 -41.36 21.69 35.63
N ALA A 311 -42.37 21.47 34.80
CA ALA A 311 -42.91 22.49 33.92
C ALA A 311 -43.56 23.63 34.71
N GLU A 312 -44.33 23.34 35.76
CA GLU A 312 -44.94 24.37 36.64
C GLU A 312 -43.88 25.22 37.35
N ARG A 313 -42.82 24.58 37.87
CA ARG A 313 -41.68 25.29 38.47
C ARG A 313 -41.00 26.22 37.46
N LEU A 314 -40.73 25.72 36.25
CA LEU A 314 -40.09 26.51 35.20
C LEU A 314 -41.00 27.64 34.69
N ALA A 315 -42.31 27.42 34.61
CA ALA A 315 -43.27 28.46 34.25
C ALA A 315 -43.28 29.59 35.28
N ALA A 316 -43.21 29.26 36.58
CA ALA A 316 -43.09 30.26 37.64
C ALA A 316 -41.78 31.07 37.55
N GLU A 317 -40.68 30.44 37.15
CA GLU A 317 -39.38 31.11 36.93
C GLU A 317 -39.36 31.97 35.65
N LEU A 318 -40.11 31.58 34.60
CA LEU A 318 -40.19 32.28 33.31
C LEU A 318 -41.18 33.45 33.28
N GLY A 319 -42.21 33.44 34.14
CA GLY A 319 -43.22 34.49 34.22
C GLY A 319 -43.94 34.73 32.88
N ASP A 320 -43.79 35.92 32.31
CA ASP A 320 -44.42 36.32 31.05
C ASP A 320 -43.71 35.78 29.79
N ASN A 321 -42.52 35.18 29.92
CA ASN A 321 -41.72 34.65 28.80
C ASN A 321 -41.96 33.16 28.51
N VAL A 322 -43.10 32.62 28.92
CA VAL A 322 -43.46 31.21 28.67
C VAL A 322 -43.80 31.01 27.18
N PRO A 323 -43.10 30.10 26.47
CA PRO A 323 -43.42 29.80 25.08
C PRO A 323 -44.81 29.19 24.93
N SER A 324 -45.59 29.69 23.97
CA SER A 324 -46.83 29.03 23.54
C SER A 324 -46.49 27.70 22.87
N LEU A 325 -46.92 26.58 23.46
CA LEU A 325 -46.75 25.26 22.87
C LEU A 325 -47.82 25.05 21.80
N PRO A 326 -47.47 24.50 20.62
CA PRO A 326 -48.48 24.08 19.66
C PRO A 326 -49.31 22.94 20.27
N GLU A 327 -50.63 23.09 20.27
CA GLU A 327 -51.54 21.97 20.57
C GLU A 327 -51.34 20.92 19.46
N GLY A 328 -50.84 19.75 19.84
CA GLY A 328 -50.67 18.59 18.97
C GLY A 328 -51.95 17.77 18.88
#